data_AF-A9KWF9-F1
#
_entry.id   AF-A9KWF9-F1
#
_cell.length_a   1.000
_cell.length_b   1.000
_cell.length_c   1.000
_cell.angle_alpha   90.00
_cell.angle_beta   90.00
_cell.angle_gamma   90.00
#
_symmetry.space_group_name_H-M   'P 1'
#
loop_
_entity.id
_entity.type
_entity.pdbx_description
1 polymer ?
#
loop_
_entity_poly.entity_id
_entity_poly.type
_entity_poly.pdbx_seq_one_letter_code
_entity_poly.pdbx_strand_id
1 'polypeptide(L)'
;MRIYSPLCESKWLSSLPALLGLSLLPLPALAFDPSGGTASLFIILGLGGFTLINLFLQGLFFFAGQYRSAAFAKRHVLSALIVPLIAVALAIYDHRGWSDFALNLGIICVAIGLILLPLQLCQIDKPSNRNADWIISLGALFILALSYVIAPLAFFTLVLAHICLASSPSRVPKLLSYISLLFGYGLFGYWLYQTAMMFQS
;
A
#
# COMPACT_ATOMS: atom_id res chain seq x y z
N MET A 1 6.23 -36.33 -58.56
CA MET A 1 6.15 -37.28 -57.44
C MET A 1 7.48 -37.27 -56.71
N ARG A 2 7.43 -37.25 -55.36
CA ARG A 2 8.53 -37.33 -54.38
C ARG A 2 9.13 -36.00 -53.88
N ILE A 3 8.71 -35.74 -52.64
CA ILE A 3 9.12 -34.76 -51.62
C ILE A 3 10.55 -35.05 -51.14
N TYR A 4 11.36 -34.03 -50.83
CA TYR A 4 12.22 -34.01 -49.64
C TYR A 4 12.42 -32.58 -49.10
N SER A 5 12.38 -32.53 -47.77
CA SER A 5 12.34 -31.42 -46.81
C SER A 5 13.72 -30.80 -46.50
N PRO A 6 13.76 -29.62 -45.84
CA PRO A 6 15.00 -28.90 -45.53
C PRO A 6 15.67 -29.45 -44.26
N LEU A 7 17.00 -29.55 -44.27
CA LEU A 7 17.84 -29.64 -43.07
C LEU A 7 18.47 -28.26 -42.88
N CYS A 8 17.94 -27.48 -41.93
CA CYS A 8 18.44 -27.41 -40.55
C CYS A 8 19.69 -26.53 -40.48
N GLU A 9 19.49 -25.22 -40.34
CA GLU A 9 20.50 -24.35 -39.76
C GLU A 9 19.90 -23.45 -38.68
N SER A 10 20.44 -23.65 -37.47
CA SER A 10 20.75 -22.61 -36.48
C SER A 10 19.58 -21.73 -35.98
N LYS A 11 18.75 -22.30 -35.11
CA LYS A 11 17.90 -21.55 -34.16
C LYS A 11 18.60 -21.16 -32.84
N TRP A 12 19.93 -21.36 -32.73
CA TRP A 12 20.66 -21.23 -31.46
C TRP A 12 21.29 -19.86 -31.20
N LEU A 13 21.30 -18.96 -32.20
CA LEU A 13 21.94 -17.63 -32.08
C LEU A 13 20.98 -16.50 -31.68
N SER A 14 19.67 -16.74 -31.58
CA SER A 14 18.68 -15.71 -31.19
C SER A 14 18.64 -15.41 -29.69
N SER A 15 19.28 -16.23 -28.86
CA SER A 15 19.28 -16.10 -27.40
C SER A 15 20.41 -15.24 -26.85
N LEU A 16 21.49 -15.00 -27.60
CA LEU A 16 22.64 -14.21 -27.13
C LEU A 16 22.34 -12.70 -27.00
N PRO A 17 21.62 -12.05 -27.92
CA PRO A 17 21.19 -10.65 -27.73
C PRO A 17 20.17 -10.51 -26.60
N ALA A 18 19.33 -11.53 -26.38
CA ALA A 18 18.36 -11.55 -25.28
C ALA A 18 19.04 -11.74 -23.91
N LEU A 19 20.11 -12.55 -23.85
CA LEU A 19 20.95 -12.71 -22.66
C LEU A 19 21.82 -11.49 -22.37
N LEU A 20 22.38 -10.84 -23.40
CA LEU A 20 23.11 -9.57 -23.26
C LEU A 20 22.16 -8.44 -22.85
N GLY A 21 20.94 -8.40 -23.38
CA GLY A 21 19.88 -7.50 -22.94
C GLY A 21 19.45 -7.73 -21.47
N LEU A 22 19.46 -8.99 -21.00
CA LEU A 22 19.25 -9.31 -19.59
C LEU A 22 20.44 -8.91 -18.69
N SER A 23 21.68 -8.91 -19.22
CA SER A 23 22.87 -8.45 -18.46
C SER A 23 22.98 -6.92 -18.39
N LEU A 24 22.26 -6.20 -19.25
CA LEU A 24 22.14 -4.74 -19.23
C LEU A 24 20.96 -4.25 -18.38
N LEU A 25 20.13 -5.16 -17.86
CA LEU A 25 19.18 -4.82 -16.81
C LEU A 25 19.98 -4.58 -15.53
N PRO A 26 19.99 -3.37 -14.97
CA PRO A 26 20.54 -3.19 -13.64
C PRO A 26 19.76 -4.12 -12.71
N LEU A 27 20.45 -5.14 -12.20
CA LEU A 27 19.87 -6.01 -11.18
C LEU A 27 19.42 -5.11 -10.04
N PRO A 28 18.12 -5.09 -9.66
CA PRO A 28 17.62 -4.18 -8.63
C PRO A 28 18.36 -4.34 -7.29
N ALA A 29 18.96 -5.51 -7.05
CA ALA A 29 19.83 -5.78 -5.91
C ALA A 29 21.16 -5.01 -5.91
N LEU A 30 21.66 -4.57 -7.07
CA LEU A 30 22.91 -3.80 -7.24
C LEU A 30 22.67 -2.30 -7.49
N ALA A 31 21.42 -1.89 -7.74
CA ALA A 31 21.01 -0.47 -7.81
C ALA A 31 20.92 0.19 -6.42
N PHE A 32 20.96 -0.61 -5.36
CA PHE A 32 20.86 -0.16 -3.98
C PHE A 32 22.19 0.43 -3.51
N ASP A 33 22.35 1.74 -3.67
CA ASP A 33 23.40 2.49 -2.99
C ASP A 33 22.89 2.86 -1.58
N PRO A 34 23.43 2.25 -0.51
CA PRO A 34 23.00 2.55 0.87
C PRO A 34 23.27 4.01 1.26
N SER A 35 24.04 4.76 0.46
CA SER A 35 24.23 6.18 0.69
C SER A 35 23.14 7.07 0.08
N GLY A 36 22.24 6.57 -0.79
CA GLY A 36 21.00 7.22 -1.29
C GLY A 36 19.88 7.29 -0.23
N GLY A 37 20.26 7.67 0.99
CA GLY A 37 19.72 7.14 2.23
C GLY A 37 18.37 7.66 2.70
N THR A 38 17.68 8.56 1.99
CA THR A 38 16.41 9.14 2.46
C THR A 38 15.23 8.82 1.55
N ALA A 39 15.32 9.10 0.24
CA ALA A 39 14.23 8.80 -0.69
C ALA A 39 13.97 7.30 -0.83
N SER A 40 15.01 6.48 -1.04
CA SER A 40 14.85 5.03 -1.20
C SER A 40 14.40 4.34 0.10
N LEU A 41 14.81 4.85 1.29
CA LEU A 41 14.25 4.40 2.58
C LEU A 41 12.77 4.76 2.71
N PHE A 42 12.38 5.99 2.39
CA PHE A 42 10.97 6.40 2.42
C PHE A 42 10.12 5.57 1.46
N ILE A 43 10.63 5.27 0.26
CA ILE A 43 9.89 4.50 -0.75
C ILE A 43 9.77 3.03 -0.35
N ILE A 44 10.81 2.41 0.19
CA ILE A 44 10.74 0.99 0.57
C ILE A 44 10.02 0.78 1.89
N LEU A 45 10.39 1.50 2.95
CA LEU A 45 9.79 1.32 4.27
C LEU A 45 8.47 2.09 4.38
N GLY A 46 8.46 3.35 3.97
CA GLY A 46 7.29 4.23 4.09
C GLY A 46 6.19 3.86 3.11
N LEU A 47 6.45 3.98 1.80
CA LEU A 47 5.46 3.64 0.78
C LEU A 47 5.15 2.14 0.78
N GLY A 48 6.15 1.27 0.88
CA GLY A 48 5.92 -0.18 0.97
C GLY A 48 5.06 -0.58 2.18
N GLY A 49 5.38 -0.05 3.38
CA GLY A 49 4.57 -0.27 4.58
C GLY A 49 3.15 0.28 4.46
N PHE A 50 3.02 1.50 3.90
CA PHE A 50 1.73 2.10 3.60
C PHE A 50 0.91 1.22 2.64
N THR A 51 1.51 0.70 1.58
CA THR A 51 0.85 -0.17 0.61
C THR A 51 0.34 -1.45 1.25
N LEU A 52 1.10 -2.07 2.15
CA LEU A 52 0.66 -3.26 2.89
C LEU A 52 -0.53 -2.97 3.82
N ILE A 53 -0.45 -1.91 4.62
CA ILE A 53 -1.56 -1.51 5.49
C ILE A 53 -2.78 -1.12 4.67
N ASN A 54 -2.58 -0.38 3.56
CA ASN A 54 -3.66 -0.01 2.67
C ASN A 54 -4.33 -1.24 2.06
N LEU A 55 -3.57 -2.24 1.60
CA LEU A 55 -4.13 -3.48 1.08
C LEU A 55 -4.95 -4.24 2.15
N PHE A 56 -4.45 -4.27 3.39
CA PHE A 56 -5.20 -4.83 4.52
C PHE A 56 -6.54 -4.10 4.74
N LEU A 57 -6.52 -2.76 4.74
CA LEU A 57 -7.72 -1.93 4.85
C LEU A 57 -8.69 -2.18 3.70
N GLN A 58 -8.19 -2.28 2.46
CA GLN A 58 -9.03 -2.62 1.31
C GLN A 58 -9.71 -3.98 1.48
N GLY A 59 -8.99 -4.97 1.99
CA GLY A 59 -9.56 -6.26 2.36
C GLY A 59 -10.71 -6.11 3.36
N LEU A 60 -10.48 -5.40 4.47
CA LEU A 60 -11.51 -5.16 5.48
C LEU A 60 -12.75 -4.48 4.89
N PHE A 61 -12.57 -3.40 4.12
CA PHE A 61 -13.67 -2.65 3.51
C PHE A 61 -14.43 -3.46 2.45
N PHE A 62 -13.74 -4.31 1.70
CA PHE A 62 -14.36 -5.23 0.76
C PHE A 62 -15.18 -6.32 1.47
N PHE A 63 -14.66 -6.91 2.54
CA PHE A 63 -15.41 -7.91 3.32
C PHE A 63 -16.56 -7.32 4.13
N ALA A 64 -16.44 -6.05 4.53
CA ALA A 64 -17.52 -5.29 5.16
C ALA A 64 -18.51 -4.65 4.18
N GLY A 65 -18.28 -4.77 2.86
CA GLY A 65 -19.20 -4.28 1.84
C GLY A 65 -19.22 -2.75 1.65
N GLN A 66 -18.24 -2.02 2.19
CA GLN A 66 -18.17 -0.55 2.09
C GLN A 66 -17.95 -0.08 0.64
N TYR A 67 -17.29 -0.89 -0.19
CA TYR A 67 -17.07 -0.61 -1.61
C TYR A 67 -18.32 -0.74 -2.49
N ARG A 68 -19.50 -1.09 -1.97
CA ARG A 68 -20.76 -0.92 -2.73
C ARG A 68 -21.04 0.55 -3.04
N SER A 69 -20.55 1.46 -2.22
CA SER A 69 -20.63 2.89 -2.50
C SER A 69 -19.43 3.31 -3.36
N ALA A 70 -19.69 3.65 -4.62
CA ALA A 70 -18.67 4.20 -5.51
C ALA A 70 -18.06 5.50 -4.96
N ALA A 71 -18.82 6.27 -4.18
CA ALA A 71 -18.31 7.46 -3.51
C ALA A 71 -17.27 7.10 -2.43
N PHE A 72 -17.49 6.02 -1.66
CA PHE A 72 -16.52 5.56 -0.67
C PHE A 72 -15.24 5.06 -1.32
N ALA A 73 -15.35 4.23 -2.37
CA ALA A 73 -14.20 3.72 -3.12
C ALA A 73 -13.35 4.86 -3.71
N LYS A 74 -13.98 5.86 -4.34
CA LYS A 74 -13.29 7.04 -4.86
C LYS A 74 -12.59 7.85 -3.77
N ARG A 75 -13.25 8.08 -2.63
CA ARG A 75 -12.66 8.82 -1.51
C ARG A 75 -11.47 8.09 -0.90
N HIS A 76 -11.55 6.77 -0.73
CA HIS A 76 -10.44 5.94 -0.28
C HIS A 76 -9.25 6.05 -1.23
N VAL A 77 -9.48 5.84 -2.53
CA VAL A 77 -8.42 5.91 -3.54
C VAL A 77 -7.76 7.29 -3.54
N LEU A 78 -8.57 8.36 -3.51
CA LEU A 78 -8.07 9.73 -3.54
C LEU A 78 -7.25 10.08 -2.29
N SER A 79 -7.66 9.63 -1.10
CA SER A 79 -6.87 9.83 0.11
C SER A 79 -5.58 9.01 0.10
N ALA A 80 -5.63 7.77 -0.40
CA ALA A 80 -4.47 6.89 -0.46
C ALA A 80 -3.44 7.31 -1.52
N LEU A 81 -3.86 7.99 -2.59
CA LEU A 81 -2.98 8.43 -3.68
C LEU A 81 -2.00 9.54 -3.27
N ILE A 82 -2.27 10.24 -2.17
CA ILE A 82 -1.39 11.30 -1.63
C ILE A 82 0.00 10.74 -1.33
N VAL A 83 0.09 9.54 -0.74
CA VAL A 83 1.37 8.95 -0.33
C VAL A 83 2.26 8.59 -1.53
N PRO A 84 1.77 7.91 -2.59
CA PRO A 84 2.53 7.73 -3.82
C PRO A 84 2.93 9.04 -4.50
N LEU A 85 2.11 10.09 -4.47
CA LEU A 85 2.47 11.38 -5.06
C LEU A 85 3.65 12.02 -4.34
N ILE A 86 3.70 11.92 -3.01
CA ILE A 86 4.86 12.35 -2.22
C ILE A 86 6.08 11.50 -2.58
N ALA A 87 5.93 10.18 -2.73
CA ALA A 87 7.01 9.29 -3.14
C ALA A 87 7.55 9.64 -4.54
N VAL A 88 6.69 10.02 -5.50
CA VAL A 88 7.12 10.52 -6.82
C VAL A 88 7.94 11.79 -6.67
N ALA A 89 7.46 12.76 -5.89
CA ALA A 89 8.18 14.01 -5.68
C ALA A 89 9.56 13.78 -5.07
N LEU A 90 9.66 12.88 -4.09
CA LEU A 90 10.93 12.50 -3.46
C LEU A 90 11.84 11.74 -4.42
N ALA A 91 11.32 10.80 -5.21
CA ALA A 91 12.08 10.08 -6.22
C ALA A 91 12.64 11.01 -7.31
N ILE A 92 11.92 12.08 -7.67
CA ILE A 92 12.41 13.08 -8.63
C ILE A 92 13.47 13.98 -7.99
N TYR A 93 13.25 14.41 -6.74
CA TYR A 93 14.11 15.36 -6.04
C TYR A 93 15.45 14.76 -5.60
N ASP A 94 15.45 13.52 -5.12
CA ASP A 94 16.60 12.87 -4.48
C ASP A 94 16.84 11.50 -5.13
N HIS A 95 17.22 11.51 -6.42
CA HIS A 95 17.71 10.32 -7.13
C HIS A 95 19.20 10.46 -7.43
N ARG A 96 19.96 9.38 -7.19
CA ARG A 96 21.41 9.38 -7.42
C ARG A 96 21.85 8.95 -8.80
N GLY A 97 20.93 8.31 -9.54
CA GLY A 97 21.19 7.85 -10.89
C GLY A 97 19.95 7.21 -11.49
N TRP A 98 20.02 6.94 -12.79
CA TRP A 98 18.90 6.42 -13.56
C TRP A 98 18.39 5.07 -13.05
N SER A 99 19.29 4.23 -12.54
CA SER A 99 18.94 2.91 -12.00
C SER A 99 18.12 2.99 -10.71
N ASP A 100 18.51 3.87 -9.79
CA ASP A 100 17.79 4.09 -8.52
C ASP A 100 16.42 4.75 -8.79
N PHE A 101 16.40 5.71 -9.71
CA PHE A 101 15.14 6.30 -10.18
C PHE A 101 14.20 5.26 -10.80
N ALA A 102 14.69 4.38 -11.69
CA ALA A 102 13.88 3.35 -12.33
C ALA A 102 13.32 2.33 -11.31
N LEU A 103 14.12 1.95 -10.31
CA LEU A 103 13.68 1.07 -9.22
C LEU A 103 12.55 1.72 -8.41
N ASN A 104 12.77 2.95 -7.96
CA ASN A 104 11.82 3.72 -7.17
C ASN A 104 10.52 3.97 -7.93
N LEU A 105 10.61 4.28 -9.23
CA LEU A 105 9.45 4.43 -10.11
C LEU A 105 8.67 3.11 -10.24
N GLY A 106 9.36 1.97 -10.38
CA GLY A 106 8.74 0.66 -10.42
C GLY A 106 7.91 0.35 -9.17
N ILE A 107 8.47 0.61 -7.99
CA ILE A 107 7.78 0.43 -6.70
C ILE A 107 6.55 1.35 -6.61
N ILE A 108 6.71 2.61 -7.01
CA ILE A 108 5.61 3.59 -7.03
C ILE A 108 4.49 3.13 -7.96
N CYS A 109 4.81 2.66 -9.17
CA CYS A 109 3.82 2.14 -10.12
C CYS A 109 3.03 0.96 -9.54
N VAL A 110 3.71 0.02 -8.88
CA VAL A 110 3.05 -1.10 -8.20
C VAL A 110 2.14 -0.59 -7.07
N ALA A 111 2.62 0.36 -6.25
CA ALA A 111 1.83 0.93 -5.18
C ALA A 111 0.56 1.64 -5.69
N ILE A 112 0.67 2.44 -6.77
CA ILE A 112 -0.48 3.08 -7.41
C ILE A 112 -1.46 2.03 -7.94
N GLY A 113 -0.98 0.99 -8.62
CA GLY A 113 -1.82 -0.09 -9.11
C GLY A 113 -2.64 -0.75 -7.98
N LEU A 114 -1.99 -1.04 -6.85
CA LEU A 114 -2.66 -1.58 -5.67
C LEU A 114 -3.62 -0.59 -5.00
N ILE A 115 -3.35 0.72 -5.06
CA ILE A 115 -4.24 1.76 -4.51
C ILE A 115 -5.51 1.93 -5.36
N LEU A 116 -5.45 1.66 -6.66
CA LEU A 116 -6.60 1.76 -7.58
C LEU A 116 -7.55 0.55 -7.48
N LEU A 117 -7.12 -0.53 -6.85
CA LEU A 117 -7.87 -1.78 -6.70
C LEU A 117 -9.30 -1.61 -6.14
N PRO A 118 -9.60 -0.69 -5.19
CA PRO A 118 -10.97 -0.42 -4.74
C PRO A 118 -11.94 0.00 -5.85
N LEU A 119 -11.45 0.68 -6.90
CA LEU A 119 -12.29 1.07 -8.04
C LEU A 119 -12.76 -0.15 -8.82
N GLN A 120 -11.93 -1.19 -8.90
CA GLN A 120 -12.28 -2.47 -9.51
C GLN A 120 -13.19 -3.29 -8.59
N LEU A 121 -12.90 -3.31 -7.27
CA LEU A 121 -13.73 -4.02 -6.29
C LEU A 121 -15.15 -3.46 -6.18
N CYS A 122 -15.34 -2.15 -6.43
CA CYS A 122 -16.65 -1.52 -6.44
C CYS A 122 -17.58 -2.08 -7.53
N GLN A 123 -17.03 -2.68 -8.59
CA GLN A 123 -17.80 -3.27 -9.68
C GLN A 123 -18.29 -4.70 -9.36
N ILE A 124 -17.78 -5.30 -8.28
CA ILE A 124 -18.16 -6.65 -7.86
C ILE A 124 -19.41 -6.57 -7.00
N ASP A 125 -20.52 -7.09 -7.51
CA ASP A 125 -21.77 -7.22 -6.76
C ASP A 125 -21.64 -8.29 -5.67
N LYS A 126 -21.16 -7.87 -4.50
CA LYS A 126 -21.07 -8.71 -3.32
C LYS A 126 -22.25 -8.47 -2.37
N PRO A 127 -22.92 -9.52 -1.88
CA PRO A 127 -24.01 -9.38 -0.92
C PRO A 127 -23.51 -8.77 0.40
N SER A 128 -24.36 -7.97 1.04
CA SER A 128 -24.09 -7.33 2.33
C SER A 128 -23.77 -8.39 3.39
N ASN A 129 -22.59 -8.29 4.00
CA ASN A 129 -22.19 -9.22 5.05
C ASN A 129 -22.87 -8.83 6.37
N ARG A 130 -23.64 -9.76 6.96
CA ARG A 130 -24.30 -9.56 8.26
C ARG A 130 -23.32 -9.16 9.38
N ASN A 131 -22.06 -9.57 9.26
CA ASN A 131 -21.00 -9.30 10.24
C ASN A 131 -20.05 -8.16 9.82
N ALA A 132 -20.46 -7.30 8.87
CA ALA A 132 -19.63 -6.19 8.38
C ALA A 132 -19.07 -5.31 9.51
N ASP A 133 -19.91 -4.93 10.48
CA ASP A 133 -19.52 -4.12 11.64
C ASP A 133 -18.42 -4.78 12.47
N TRP A 134 -18.52 -6.10 12.68
CA TRP A 134 -17.54 -6.87 13.43
C TRP A 134 -16.20 -6.93 12.71
N ILE A 135 -16.21 -7.04 11.38
CA ILE A 135 -14.98 -7.09 10.58
C ILE A 135 -14.22 -5.77 10.70
N ILE A 136 -14.91 -4.63 10.58
CA ILE A 136 -14.27 -3.31 10.69
C ILE A 136 -13.80 -3.08 12.13
N SER A 137 -14.63 -3.38 13.13
CA SER A 137 -14.28 -3.17 14.53
C SER A 137 -13.13 -4.05 15.00
N LEU A 138 -13.09 -5.32 14.57
CA LEU A 138 -11.98 -6.23 14.90
C LEU A 138 -10.71 -5.81 14.15
N GLY A 139 -10.85 -5.34 12.90
CA GLY A 139 -9.75 -4.73 12.15
C GLY A 139 -9.17 -3.51 12.86
N ALA A 140 -10.02 -2.64 13.42
CA ALA A 140 -9.58 -1.47 14.18
C ALA A 140 -8.79 -1.88 15.44
N LEU A 141 -9.28 -2.87 16.19
CA LEU A 141 -8.55 -3.42 17.35
C LEU A 141 -7.21 -4.04 16.97
N PHE A 142 -7.17 -4.75 15.84
CA PHE A 142 -5.94 -5.35 15.34
C PHE A 142 -4.89 -4.30 14.98
N ILE A 143 -5.27 -3.24 14.26
CA ILE A 143 -4.37 -2.13 13.95
C ILE A 143 -4.00 -1.36 15.23
N LEU A 144 -4.91 -1.22 16.20
CA LEU A 144 -4.60 -0.63 17.50
C LEU A 144 -3.50 -1.42 18.22
N ALA A 145 -3.62 -2.75 18.27
CA ALA A 145 -2.59 -3.59 18.87
C ALA A 145 -1.23 -3.41 18.17
N LEU A 146 -1.21 -3.36 16.84
CA LEU A 146 0.01 -3.09 16.07
C LEU A 146 0.55 -1.67 16.30
N SER A 147 -0.32 -0.70 16.58
CA SER A 147 0.10 0.69 16.82
C SER A 147 0.93 0.89 18.09
N TYR A 148 0.85 -0.04 19.05
CA TYR A 148 1.77 -0.04 20.19
C TYR A 148 3.23 -0.36 19.80
N VAL A 149 3.44 -1.05 18.68
CA VAL A 149 4.78 -1.34 18.14
C VAL A 149 5.18 -0.30 17.09
N ILE A 150 4.25 0.08 16.22
CA ILE A 150 4.49 1.01 15.11
C ILE A 150 3.53 2.20 15.28
N ALA A 151 3.97 3.23 16.02
CA ALA A 151 3.12 4.34 16.46
C ALA A 151 2.30 5.04 15.36
N PRO A 152 2.81 5.28 14.12
CA PRO A 152 2.02 5.88 13.05
C PRO A 152 0.75 5.10 12.68
N LEU A 153 0.66 3.80 12.99
CA LEU A 153 -0.54 2.99 12.71
C LEU A 153 -1.75 3.43 13.51
N ALA A 154 -1.57 4.16 14.62
CA ALA A 154 -2.67 4.69 15.42
C ALA A 154 -3.62 5.57 14.60
N PHE A 155 -3.10 6.27 13.58
CA PHE A 155 -3.93 7.05 12.65
C PHE A 155 -4.94 6.16 11.89
N PHE A 156 -4.50 5.01 11.37
CA PHE A 156 -5.38 4.09 10.65
C PHE A 156 -6.44 3.46 11.56
N THR A 157 -6.08 3.20 12.83
CA THR A 157 -7.04 2.80 13.86
C THR A 157 -8.14 3.85 14.04
N LEU A 158 -7.76 5.12 14.16
CA LEU A 158 -8.72 6.22 14.29
C LEU A 158 -9.66 6.26 13.09
N VAL A 159 -9.13 6.21 11.87
CA VAL A 159 -9.94 6.21 10.64
C VAL A 159 -10.92 5.05 10.61
N LEU A 160 -10.46 3.82 10.87
CA LEU A 160 -11.33 2.62 10.90
C LEU A 160 -12.43 2.74 11.95
N ALA A 161 -12.10 3.20 13.16
CA ALA A 161 -13.07 3.30 14.24
C ALA A 161 -14.13 4.37 13.95
N HIS A 162 -13.79 5.51 13.34
CA HIS A 162 -14.79 6.49 12.89
C HIS A 162 -15.68 5.93 11.78
N ILE A 163 -15.12 5.20 10.81
CA ILE A 163 -15.89 4.55 9.75
C ILE A 163 -16.86 3.52 10.35
N CYS A 164 -16.41 2.71 11.33
CA CYS A 164 -17.26 1.75 12.03
C CYS A 164 -18.40 2.44 12.80
N LEU A 165 -18.12 3.54 13.50
CA LEU A 165 -19.16 4.31 14.22
C LEU A 165 -20.21 4.89 13.26
N ALA A 166 -19.79 5.39 12.10
CA ALA A 166 -20.68 5.97 11.10
C ALA A 166 -21.52 4.93 10.35
N SER A 167 -21.00 3.70 10.18
CA SER A 167 -21.65 2.66 9.38
C SER A 167 -22.42 1.61 10.18
N SER A 168 -22.07 1.40 11.46
CA SER A 168 -22.64 0.32 12.27
C SER A 168 -23.98 0.69 12.90
N PRO A 169 -25.03 -0.15 12.81
CA PRO A 169 -26.22 -0.03 13.64
C PRO A 169 -26.09 -0.73 15.00
N SER A 170 -25.11 -1.63 15.17
CA SER A 170 -25.02 -2.52 16.33
C SER A 170 -24.28 -1.90 17.53
N ARG A 171 -24.75 -2.19 18.76
CA ARG A 171 -24.22 -1.55 19.99
C ARG A 171 -22.82 -2.02 20.37
N VAL A 172 -22.51 -3.31 20.18
CA VAL A 172 -21.24 -3.91 20.65
C VAL A 172 -20.03 -3.47 19.81
N PRO A 173 -20.05 -3.57 18.46
CA PRO A 173 -18.98 -3.03 17.61
C PRO A 173 -18.78 -1.52 17.77
N LYS A 174 -19.85 -0.77 18.05
CA LYS A 174 -19.74 0.65 18.42
C LYS A 174 -18.97 0.87 19.71
N LEU A 175 -19.27 0.11 20.76
CA LEU A 175 -18.54 0.20 22.03
C LEU A 175 -17.04 -0.10 21.82
N LEU A 176 -16.72 -1.16 21.07
CA LEU A 176 -15.34 -1.50 20.72
C LEU A 176 -14.67 -0.39 19.91
N SER A 177 -15.40 0.28 19.01
CA SER A 177 -14.90 1.42 18.26
C SER A 177 -14.64 2.63 19.15
N TYR A 178 -15.51 2.92 20.13
CA TYR A 178 -15.26 3.98 21.12
C TYR A 178 -14.02 3.70 21.98
N ILE A 179 -13.86 2.46 22.44
CA ILE A 179 -12.64 2.04 23.15
C ILE A 179 -11.42 2.22 22.26
N SER A 180 -11.50 1.80 21.00
CA SER A 180 -10.42 1.95 20.03
C SER A 180 -10.07 3.41 19.75
N LEU A 181 -11.06 4.30 19.75
CA LEU A 181 -10.84 5.75 19.63
C LEU A 181 -10.18 6.33 20.87
N LEU A 182 -10.63 5.97 22.07
CA LEU A 182 -10.05 6.47 23.31
C LEU A 182 -8.54 6.17 23.36
N PHE A 183 -8.17 4.90 23.14
CA PHE A 183 -6.78 4.49 23.12
C PHE A 183 -6.03 5.01 21.90
N GLY A 184 -6.66 5.03 20.72
CA GLY A 184 -6.07 5.53 19.48
C GLY A 184 -5.71 7.01 19.57
N TYR A 185 -6.59 7.85 20.12
CA TYR A 185 -6.31 9.29 20.30
C TYR A 185 -5.23 9.52 21.34
N GLY A 186 -5.23 8.77 22.45
CA GLY A 186 -4.19 8.86 23.46
C GLY A 186 -2.81 8.51 22.89
N LEU A 187 -2.72 7.40 22.16
CA LEU A 187 -1.46 6.90 21.60
C LEU A 187 -0.95 7.79 20.45
N PHE A 188 -1.85 8.20 19.56
CA PHE A 188 -1.51 9.12 18.46
C PHE A 188 -1.10 10.51 18.99
N GLY A 189 -1.81 11.04 19.98
CA GLY A 189 -1.48 12.32 20.62
C GLY A 189 -0.13 12.29 21.33
N TYR A 190 0.14 11.21 22.07
CA TYR A 190 1.44 11.00 22.71
C TYR A 190 2.58 10.95 21.69
N TRP A 191 2.39 10.22 20.59
CA TRP A 191 3.40 10.14 19.53
C TRP A 191 3.62 11.49 18.82
N LEU A 192 2.56 12.24 18.54
CA LEU A 192 2.67 13.59 17.99
C LEU A 192 3.43 14.54 18.92
N TYR A 193 3.16 14.47 20.22
CA TYR A 193 3.88 15.26 21.22
C TYR A 193 5.37 14.93 21.25
N GLN A 194 5.74 13.64 21.27
CA GLN A 194 7.15 13.23 21.22
C GLN A 194 7.83 13.70 19.94
N THR A 195 7.16 13.54 18.80
CA THR A 195 7.68 13.96 17.50
C THR A 195 7.90 15.46 17.47
N ALA A 196 6.96 16.26 17.99
CA ALA A 196 7.10 17.71 18.08
C ALA A 196 8.28 18.13 18.97
N MET A 197 8.48 17.45 20.12
CA MET A 197 9.61 17.71 21.01
C MET A 197 10.95 17.39 20.35
N MET A 198 11.05 16.33 19.55
CA MET A 198 12.27 16.01 18.79
C MET A 198 12.65 17.06 17.75
N PHE A 199 11.68 17.81 17.20
CA PHE A 199 11.96 18.90 16.26
C PHE A 199 12.35 20.22 16.94
N GLN A 200 12.20 20.33 18.25
CA GLN A 200 12.57 21.52 19.03
C GLN A 200 13.96 21.41 19.66
N SER A 201 14.55 20.21 19.70
CA SER A 201 15.93 19.93 20.12
C SER A 201 16.90 19.97 18.95
#